data_AF-A0A949VZI9-F1
#
_entry.id   AF-A0A949VZI9-F1
#
_cell.length_a   1.000
_cell.length_b   1.000
_cell.length_c   1.000
_cell.angle_alpha   90.00
_cell.angle_beta   90.00
_cell.angle_gamma   90.00
#
_symmetry.space_group_name_H-M   'P 1'
#
loop_
_entity.id
_entity.type
_entity.pdbx_description
1 polymer ?
#
loop_
_entity_poly.entity_id
_entity_poly.type
_entity_poly.pdbx_seq_one_letter_code
_entity_poly.pdbx_strand_id
1 'polypeptide(L)'
;MLSKINYFLKQTGLGIILFALLTVLTFSVSANATTVTVIAQNFSFNPANINVNVGDTVKFQWAEGSHTTTCDGIFPGTVLPSGAASWNASLNSGSTTYLYKVTVAGTYNYVCQPHAPSMAGVIVASGGSGGALLTENFDYPAGDSLGAHGWVSFSGGTTNVLSVTSPGLTYSGYPLSGIGNAATVMNTGQDAYKNFDSPVDSTIPLYTSFMINVTAAQTGDYFFAFLPSTSTSLYTARFYAKDSSGSLAFGLSKSTAASGGIFYTGGNYSYGTTYLVVIKYIFVPGGTNDTMRAYIFPTGIPSSEPSSSTIGPVTGTLSDNQLGRIALRQGSSASSPTLRVDGFKVTQSWSSIVTSIGNQISSNPEGFSLMQNYPNPFNPSTKIRYSIPEYGDVKITVYDALGREIKNLVNGNLSSGVYETEFNGTGYNSGVYFYRLDFTGENGSVYSETKKLLLIK
;
A
#
# COMPACT_ATOMS: atom_id res chain seq x y z
N MET A 1 30.65 -37.22 -52.28
CA MET A 1 29.97 -35.93 -52.58
C MET A 1 29.45 -35.19 -51.33
N LEU A 2 29.41 -35.83 -50.14
CA LEU A 2 28.98 -35.20 -48.88
C LEU A 2 30.11 -34.58 -48.02
N SER A 3 31.39 -34.76 -48.38
CA SER A 3 32.51 -34.16 -47.64
C SER A 3 32.95 -32.77 -48.13
N LYS A 4 32.40 -32.28 -49.25
CA LYS A 4 32.73 -30.93 -49.79
C LYS A 4 31.75 -29.83 -49.35
N ILE A 5 30.63 -30.17 -48.70
CA ILE A 5 29.64 -29.19 -48.23
C ILE A 5 30.03 -28.61 -46.85
N ASN A 6 30.73 -29.36 -46.01
CA ASN A 6 31.15 -28.88 -44.68
C ASN A 6 32.36 -27.94 -44.68
N TYR A 7 33.09 -27.82 -45.80
CA TYR A 7 34.21 -26.88 -45.89
C TYR A 7 33.76 -25.47 -46.28
N PHE A 8 32.59 -25.33 -46.95
CA PHE A 8 32.08 -24.04 -47.42
C PHE A 8 31.32 -23.24 -46.35
N LEU A 9 30.82 -23.90 -45.30
CA LEU A 9 30.04 -23.25 -44.23
C LEU A 9 30.90 -22.66 -43.09
N LYS A 10 32.23 -22.74 -43.16
CA LYS A 10 33.15 -22.18 -42.15
C LYS A 10 33.81 -20.85 -42.54
N GLN A 11 33.57 -20.31 -43.75
CA GLN A 11 34.21 -19.06 -44.20
C GLN A 11 33.30 -17.86 -44.40
N THR A 12 31.97 -18.01 -44.30
CA THR A 12 31.06 -16.86 -44.31
C THR A 12 30.52 -16.68 -42.89
N GLY A 13 30.99 -15.64 -42.21
CA GLY A 13 30.61 -15.31 -40.83
C GLY A 13 29.15 -14.90 -40.67
N LEU A 14 28.21 -15.80 -40.92
CA LEU A 14 26.81 -15.69 -40.54
C LEU A 14 26.48 -16.80 -39.54
N GLY A 15 26.91 -16.58 -38.30
CA GLY A 15 26.35 -17.29 -37.16
C GLY A 15 24.90 -16.83 -36.96
N ILE A 16 23.95 -17.69 -37.33
CA ILE A 16 22.55 -17.53 -36.94
C ILE A 16 22.49 -17.69 -35.42
N ILE A 17 22.41 -16.55 -34.72
CA ILE A 17 22.08 -16.50 -33.31
C ILE A 17 20.58 -16.84 -33.23
N LEU A 18 20.28 -18.11 -32.97
CA LEU A 18 18.93 -18.54 -32.61
C LEU A 18 18.69 -18.13 -31.15
N PHE A 19 18.31 -16.86 -30.93
CA PHE A 19 17.71 -16.45 -29.67
C PHE A 19 16.37 -17.18 -29.56
N ALA A 20 16.30 -18.18 -28.68
CA ALA A 20 15.03 -18.66 -28.18
C ALA A 20 14.40 -17.50 -27.38
N LEU A 21 13.52 -16.76 -28.04
CA LEU A 21 12.66 -15.78 -27.41
C LEU A 21 11.65 -16.58 -26.57
N LEU A 22 12.05 -16.95 -25.35
CA LEU A 22 11.10 -17.43 -24.36
C LEU A 22 10.32 -16.20 -23.91
N THR A 23 9.26 -15.87 -24.64
CA THR A 23 8.21 -14.99 -24.17
C THR A 23 7.59 -15.67 -22.95
N VAL A 24 8.09 -15.33 -21.77
CA VAL A 24 7.29 -15.45 -20.56
C VAL A 24 6.14 -14.47 -20.76
N LEU A 25 5.01 -14.98 -21.25
CA LEU A 25 3.73 -14.32 -21.03
C LEU A 25 3.56 -14.28 -19.51
N THR A 26 4.05 -13.21 -18.89
CA THR A 26 3.55 -12.82 -17.58
C THR A 26 2.09 -12.48 -17.82
N PHE A 27 1.19 -13.39 -17.44
CA PHE A 27 -0.17 -13.01 -17.17
C PHE A 27 -0.10 -12.02 -16.00
N SER A 28 -0.06 -10.74 -16.34
CA SER A 28 -0.47 -9.70 -15.42
C SER A 28 -1.91 -10.04 -15.08
N VAL A 29 -2.14 -10.55 -13.87
CA VAL A 29 -3.49 -10.58 -13.34
C VAL A 29 -3.83 -9.12 -13.09
N SER A 30 -4.37 -8.43 -14.10
CA SER A 30 -5.13 -7.21 -13.82
C SER A 30 -6.15 -7.61 -12.77
N ALA A 31 -6.23 -6.88 -11.65
CA ALA A 31 -7.39 -7.00 -10.78
C ALA A 31 -8.62 -6.80 -11.69
N ASN A 32 -9.30 -7.90 -12.02
CA ASN A 32 -10.40 -7.85 -12.96
C ASN A 32 -11.45 -6.93 -12.35
N ALA A 33 -11.89 -5.93 -13.11
CA ALA A 33 -13.09 -5.18 -12.77
C ALA A 33 -14.19 -6.19 -12.44
N THR A 34 -14.64 -6.19 -11.18
CA THR A 34 -15.63 -7.16 -10.72
C THR A 34 -17.02 -6.61 -10.97
N THR A 35 -18.00 -7.51 -11.10
CA THR A 35 -19.40 -7.13 -11.17
C THR A 35 -20.07 -7.47 -9.84
N VAL A 36 -20.56 -6.45 -9.13
CA VAL A 36 -21.32 -6.62 -7.88
C VAL A 36 -22.81 -6.48 -8.19
N THR A 37 -23.62 -7.44 -7.77
CA THR A 37 -25.06 -7.46 -8.08
C THR A 37 -25.90 -6.94 -6.91
N VAL A 38 -26.83 -6.04 -7.20
CA VAL A 38 -27.88 -5.55 -6.29
C VAL A 38 -29.24 -5.94 -6.85
N ILE A 39 -30.01 -6.71 -6.10
CA ILE A 39 -31.33 -7.20 -6.53
C ILE A 39 -32.42 -6.24 -6.04
N ALA A 40 -33.32 -5.82 -6.93
CA ALA A 40 -34.51 -5.05 -6.60
C ALA A 40 -35.75 -5.97 -6.51
N GLN A 41 -36.33 -6.07 -5.32
CA GLN A 41 -37.55 -6.85 -5.02
C GLN A 41 -38.19 -6.38 -3.72
N ASN A 42 -39.49 -6.65 -3.51
CA ASN A 42 -40.19 -6.38 -2.24
C ASN A 42 -39.92 -4.99 -1.63
N PHE A 43 -39.94 -3.94 -2.45
CA PHE A 43 -39.66 -2.56 -2.01
C PHE A 43 -38.28 -2.38 -1.36
N SER A 44 -37.30 -3.22 -1.72
CA SER A 44 -35.95 -3.23 -1.14
C SER A 44 -34.87 -3.48 -2.21
N PHE A 45 -33.66 -3.02 -1.91
CA PHE A 45 -32.44 -3.42 -2.60
C PHE A 45 -31.69 -4.45 -1.75
N ASN A 46 -31.20 -5.53 -2.38
CA ASN A 46 -30.46 -6.58 -1.68
C ASN A 46 -29.17 -6.98 -2.41
N PRO A 47 -27.99 -6.76 -1.80
CA PRO A 47 -27.77 -5.89 -0.63
C PRO A 47 -28.08 -4.42 -0.96
N ALA A 48 -28.67 -3.68 -0.01
CA ALA A 48 -28.92 -2.25 -0.18
C ALA A 48 -27.62 -1.44 -0.14
N ASN A 49 -26.67 -1.87 0.69
CA ASN A 49 -25.39 -1.19 0.87
C ASN A 49 -24.27 -2.09 0.36
N ILE A 50 -23.43 -1.55 -0.52
CA ILE A 50 -22.31 -2.28 -1.11
C ILE A 50 -21.03 -1.44 -1.08
N ASN A 51 -19.91 -2.13 -0.90
CA ASN A 51 -18.58 -1.57 -1.10
C ASN A 51 -18.07 -2.05 -2.46
N VAL A 52 -17.54 -1.13 -3.26
CA VAL A 52 -17.00 -1.42 -4.60
C VAL A 52 -15.75 -0.60 -4.83
N ASN A 53 -14.99 -0.96 -5.86
CA ASN A 53 -13.80 -0.24 -6.28
C ASN A 53 -14.08 0.63 -7.50
N VAL A 54 -13.37 1.76 -7.61
CA VAL A 54 -13.26 2.45 -8.90
C VAL A 54 -12.72 1.46 -9.93
N GLY A 55 -13.49 1.26 -11.00
CA GLY A 55 -13.26 0.24 -12.02
C GLY A 55 -14.33 -0.85 -12.05
N ASP A 56 -14.96 -1.17 -10.91
CA ASP A 56 -16.01 -2.18 -10.80
C ASP A 56 -17.31 -1.76 -11.51
N THR A 57 -18.15 -2.76 -11.79
CA THR A 57 -19.49 -2.56 -12.32
C THR A 57 -20.54 -2.98 -11.29
N VAL A 58 -21.47 -2.10 -10.97
CA VAL A 58 -22.66 -2.43 -10.18
C VAL A 58 -23.77 -2.85 -11.14
N LYS A 59 -24.23 -4.09 -11.01
CA LYS A 59 -25.37 -4.64 -11.72
C LYS A 59 -26.61 -4.56 -10.85
N PHE A 60 -27.51 -3.64 -11.17
CA PHE A 60 -28.85 -3.64 -10.61
C PHE A 60 -29.70 -4.65 -11.38
N GLN A 61 -30.24 -5.65 -10.69
CA GLN A 61 -31.02 -6.72 -11.29
C GLN A 61 -32.44 -6.71 -10.75
N TRP A 62 -33.42 -6.68 -11.64
CA TRP A 62 -34.82 -6.80 -11.30
C TRP A 62 -35.16 -8.26 -10.96
N ALA A 63 -35.89 -8.48 -9.87
CA ALA A 63 -36.47 -9.78 -9.55
C ALA A 63 -38.01 -9.76 -9.58
N GLU A 64 -38.66 -8.70 -9.06
CA GLU A 64 -40.12 -8.53 -9.13
C GLU A 64 -40.55 -7.08 -8.96
N GLY A 65 -41.85 -6.79 -9.15
CA GLY A 65 -42.40 -5.44 -8.98
C GLY A 65 -42.02 -4.47 -10.10
N SER A 66 -42.17 -3.17 -9.85
CA SER A 66 -41.76 -2.10 -10.75
C SER A 66 -40.94 -1.08 -9.98
N HIS A 67 -39.65 -0.97 -10.28
CA HIS A 67 -38.69 -0.19 -9.52
C HIS A 67 -37.89 0.76 -10.42
N THR A 68 -37.12 1.66 -9.80
CA THR A 68 -36.01 2.37 -10.44
C THR A 68 -34.73 2.19 -9.62
N THR A 69 -33.59 2.47 -10.24
CA THR A 69 -32.34 2.80 -9.54
C THR A 69 -31.91 4.18 -10.00
N THR A 70 -31.73 5.10 -9.04
CA THR A 70 -31.50 6.51 -9.32
C THR A 70 -30.42 7.07 -8.40
N CYS A 71 -29.39 7.67 -8.99
CA CYS A 71 -28.40 8.48 -8.29
C CYS A 71 -27.95 9.60 -9.24
N ASP A 72 -28.55 10.77 -9.08
CA ASP A 72 -28.28 11.94 -9.91
C ASP A 72 -27.78 13.15 -9.12
N GLY A 73 -27.77 13.06 -7.79
CA GLY A 73 -27.39 14.16 -6.90
C GLY A 73 -28.44 15.28 -6.88
N ILE A 74 -29.61 15.07 -7.48
CA ILE A 74 -30.70 16.04 -7.62
C ILE A 74 -31.94 15.54 -6.88
N PHE A 75 -32.30 14.27 -7.06
CA PHE A 75 -33.46 13.68 -6.42
C PHE A 75 -33.22 13.54 -4.90
N PRO A 76 -34.21 13.88 -4.04
CA PRO A 76 -34.05 13.79 -2.59
C PRO A 76 -33.61 12.40 -2.12
N GLY A 77 -32.57 12.35 -1.29
CA GLY A 77 -31.96 11.11 -0.81
C GLY A 77 -30.85 10.56 -1.71
N THR A 78 -30.60 11.16 -2.87
CA THR A 78 -29.43 10.83 -3.69
C THR A 78 -28.24 11.71 -3.35
N VAL A 79 -27.04 11.12 -3.42
CA VAL A 79 -25.74 11.80 -3.27
C VAL A 79 -24.85 11.25 -4.35
N LEU A 80 -24.26 12.11 -5.18
CA LEU A 80 -23.38 11.72 -6.28
C LEU A 80 -22.02 12.39 -6.09
N PRO A 81 -20.89 11.64 -6.09
CA PRO A 81 -19.55 12.23 -6.02
C PRO A 81 -19.28 13.17 -7.20
N SER A 82 -18.56 14.27 -6.93
CA SER A 82 -18.18 15.23 -7.97
C SER A 82 -17.37 14.54 -9.08
N GLY A 83 -17.82 14.68 -10.32
CA GLY A 83 -17.19 14.07 -11.50
C GLY A 83 -17.69 12.65 -11.83
N ALA A 84 -18.56 12.05 -11.01
CA ALA A 84 -19.20 10.79 -11.34
C ALA A 84 -20.36 11.00 -12.35
N ALA A 85 -20.58 10.02 -13.22
CA ALA A 85 -21.75 10.02 -14.10
C ALA A 85 -23.03 9.75 -13.29
N SER A 86 -24.06 10.56 -13.47
CA SER A 86 -25.39 10.34 -12.88
C SER A 86 -26.15 9.22 -13.60
N TRP A 87 -27.12 8.62 -12.92
CA TRP A 87 -28.07 7.71 -13.55
C TRP A 87 -29.48 7.79 -12.99
N ASN A 88 -30.44 7.45 -13.85
CA ASN A 88 -31.82 7.14 -13.49
C ASN A 88 -32.34 6.08 -14.45
N ALA A 89 -32.64 4.87 -13.96
CA ALA A 89 -33.00 3.74 -14.81
C ALA A 89 -34.16 2.93 -14.23
N SER A 90 -35.06 2.47 -15.10
CA SER A 90 -36.17 1.57 -14.76
C SER A 90 -35.68 0.14 -14.54
N LEU A 91 -36.28 -0.54 -13.55
CA LEU A 91 -36.09 -1.95 -13.23
C LEU A 91 -37.45 -2.65 -13.14
N ASN A 92 -37.84 -3.35 -14.19
CA ASN A 92 -39.13 -4.06 -14.30
C ASN A 92 -39.02 -5.23 -15.31
N SER A 93 -40.12 -5.91 -15.57
CA SER A 93 -40.16 -7.05 -16.52
C SER A 93 -39.71 -6.71 -17.94
N GLY A 94 -39.77 -5.44 -18.36
CA GLY A 94 -39.28 -4.95 -19.65
C GLY A 94 -37.87 -4.35 -19.61
N SER A 95 -37.27 -4.21 -18.44
CA SER A 95 -35.92 -3.66 -18.22
C SER A 95 -35.31 -4.33 -17.00
N THR A 96 -34.82 -5.55 -17.19
CA THR A 96 -34.50 -6.45 -16.07
C THR A 96 -33.12 -6.21 -15.47
N THR A 97 -32.28 -5.37 -16.09
CA THR A 97 -30.92 -5.10 -15.63
C THR A 97 -30.49 -3.69 -16.00
N TYR A 98 -29.79 -3.03 -15.07
CA TYR A 98 -29.03 -1.80 -15.31
C TYR A 98 -27.60 -1.97 -14.82
N LEU A 99 -26.61 -1.53 -15.61
CA LEU A 99 -25.19 -1.61 -15.27
C LEU A 99 -24.63 -0.21 -15.06
N TYR A 100 -23.98 0.00 -13.92
CA TYR A 100 -23.27 1.23 -13.62
C TYR A 100 -21.78 0.96 -13.43
N LYS A 101 -20.93 1.58 -14.24
CA LYS A 101 -19.47 1.49 -14.07
C LYS A 101 -19.00 2.58 -13.12
N VAL A 102 -18.36 2.18 -12.03
CA VAL A 102 -17.86 3.11 -11.01
C VAL A 102 -16.55 3.71 -11.48
N THR A 103 -16.51 5.01 -11.71
CA THR A 103 -15.32 5.72 -12.22
C THR A 103 -14.72 6.71 -11.23
N VAL A 104 -15.43 7.02 -10.15
CA VAL A 104 -15.04 8.02 -9.16
C VAL A 104 -15.19 7.43 -7.76
N ALA A 105 -14.20 7.67 -6.91
CA ALA A 105 -14.27 7.27 -5.51
C ALA A 105 -15.23 8.20 -4.75
N GLY A 106 -15.94 7.66 -3.78
CA GLY A 106 -16.86 8.43 -2.95
C GLY A 106 -18.10 7.64 -2.57
N THR A 107 -19.02 8.33 -1.92
CA THR A 107 -20.29 7.75 -1.50
C THR A 107 -21.38 8.10 -2.50
N TYR A 108 -22.06 7.09 -3.01
CA TYR A 108 -23.24 7.23 -3.84
C TYR A 108 -24.46 6.80 -3.02
N ASN A 109 -25.35 7.74 -2.71
CA ASN A 109 -26.66 7.37 -2.19
C ASN A 109 -27.61 7.24 -3.39
N TYR A 110 -28.27 6.11 -3.50
CA TYR A 110 -29.20 5.82 -4.59
C TYR A 110 -30.55 5.38 -4.04
N VAL A 111 -31.61 5.62 -4.81
CA VAL A 111 -32.98 5.33 -4.41
C VAL A 111 -33.79 4.72 -5.53
N CYS A 112 -34.92 4.10 -5.18
CA CYS A 112 -36.02 3.84 -6.09
C CYS A 112 -37.01 5.00 -5.98
N GLN A 113 -37.10 5.88 -6.99
CA GLN A 113 -37.89 7.12 -6.92
C GLN A 113 -39.37 6.90 -6.54
N PRO A 114 -40.10 5.92 -7.11
CA PRO A 114 -41.50 5.68 -6.72
C PRO A 114 -41.69 5.20 -5.28
N HIS A 115 -40.62 4.74 -4.63
CA HIS A 115 -40.64 4.15 -3.29
C HIS A 115 -39.64 4.85 -2.35
N ALA A 116 -39.27 6.10 -2.67
CA ALA A 116 -38.44 6.90 -1.80
C ALA A 116 -39.28 7.46 -0.64
N PRO A 117 -38.68 7.63 0.55
CA PRO A 117 -37.28 7.37 0.89
C PRO A 117 -37.00 5.93 1.35
N SER A 118 -38.02 5.06 1.45
CA SER A 118 -37.92 3.75 2.11
C SER A 118 -37.10 2.72 1.34
N MET A 119 -37.08 2.80 0.00
CA MET A 119 -36.26 1.96 -0.86
C MET A 119 -35.02 2.72 -1.32
N ALA A 120 -33.95 2.64 -0.53
CA ALA A 120 -32.69 3.33 -0.73
C ALA A 120 -31.50 2.40 -0.47
N GLY A 121 -30.33 2.79 -0.98
CA GLY A 121 -29.09 2.09 -0.75
C GLY A 121 -27.87 3.01 -0.87
N VAL A 122 -26.73 2.49 -0.46
CA VAL A 122 -25.46 3.21 -0.47
C VAL A 122 -24.41 2.38 -1.19
N ILE A 123 -23.75 2.99 -2.18
CA ILE A 123 -22.51 2.44 -2.76
C ILE A 123 -21.37 3.26 -2.16
N VAL A 124 -20.49 2.61 -1.43
CA VAL A 124 -19.21 3.21 -1.05
C VAL A 124 -18.18 2.75 -2.06
N ALA A 125 -17.81 3.65 -2.97
CA ALA A 125 -16.74 3.42 -3.92
C ALA A 125 -15.41 3.83 -3.29
N SER A 126 -14.58 2.86 -2.92
CA SER A 126 -13.17 3.13 -2.66
C SER A 126 -12.47 3.41 -3.99
N GLY A 127 -11.59 4.41 -4.02
CA GLY A 127 -10.55 4.47 -5.07
C GLY A 127 -9.92 3.09 -5.09
N GLY A 128 -9.95 2.43 -6.26
CA GLY A 128 -9.98 0.97 -6.31
C GLY A 128 -8.93 0.33 -5.40
N SER A 129 -9.27 -0.79 -4.78
CA SER A 129 -8.39 -1.59 -3.95
C SER A 129 -7.19 -2.10 -4.73
N GLY A 130 -6.26 -1.22 -5.07
CA GLY A 130 -4.87 -1.53 -4.86
C GLY A 130 -4.69 -1.49 -3.34
N GLY A 131 -4.19 -2.58 -2.76
CA GLY A 131 -3.45 -2.44 -1.51
C GLY A 131 -2.35 -1.38 -1.67
N ALA A 132 -1.52 -1.22 -0.65
CA ALA A 132 -0.28 -0.50 -0.89
C ALA A 132 0.42 -1.13 -2.11
N LEU A 133 0.69 -0.35 -3.15
CA LEU A 133 1.45 -0.76 -4.33
C LEU A 133 2.86 -1.22 -3.93
N LEU A 134 3.31 -0.81 -2.75
CA LEU A 134 4.47 -1.33 -2.07
C LEU A 134 4.30 -1.09 -0.57
N THR A 135 4.59 -2.11 0.24
CA THR A 135 4.89 -1.98 1.68
C THR A 135 6.27 -2.55 1.95
N GLU A 136 7.11 -1.83 2.66
CA GLU A 136 8.44 -2.28 3.03
C GLU A 136 8.80 -1.75 4.43
N ASN A 137 8.83 -2.67 5.40
CA ASN A 137 9.15 -2.42 6.81
C ASN A 137 10.55 -2.92 7.18
N PHE A 138 11.32 -3.40 6.20
CA PHE A 138 12.60 -4.04 6.41
C PHE A 138 12.53 -5.12 7.50
N ASP A 139 11.48 -5.95 7.47
CA ASP A 139 11.25 -7.06 8.41
C ASP A 139 12.17 -8.24 8.09
N TYR A 140 13.46 -7.93 8.20
CA TYR A 140 14.59 -8.75 7.79
C TYR A 140 15.61 -8.77 8.94
N PRO A 141 16.46 -9.80 9.04
CA PRO A 141 17.55 -9.82 10.00
C PRO A 141 18.49 -8.62 9.86
N ALA A 142 18.93 -8.05 10.98
CA ALA A 142 19.91 -6.96 10.97
C ALA A 142 21.27 -7.46 10.43
N GLY A 143 21.93 -6.63 9.62
CA GLY A 143 23.17 -6.96 8.92
C GLY A 143 22.95 -7.53 7.52
N ASP A 144 21.75 -8.00 7.18
CA ASP A 144 21.46 -8.49 5.84
C ASP A 144 21.53 -7.36 4.80
N SER A 145 21.99 -7.70 3.60
CA SER A 145 21.88 -6.82 2.44
C SER A 145 20.42 -6.74 1.96
N LEU A 146 19.98 -5.57 1.52
CA LEU A 146 18.64 -5.44 0.93
C LEU A 146 18.46 -6.33 -0.31
N GLY A 147 19.55 -6.61 -1.03
CA GLY A 147 19.57 -7.51 -2.20
C GLY A 147 19.10 -8.93 -1.89
N ALA A 148 19.32 -9.42 -0.65
CA ALA A 148 18.81 -10.71 -0.21
C ALA A 148 17.28 -10.73 -0.04
N HIS A 149 16.66 -9.55 0.01
CA HIS A 149 15.25 -9.35 0.35
C HIS A 149 14.47 -8.65 -0.79
N GLY A 150 14.83 -9.00 -2.02
CA GLY A 150 14.11 -8.59 -3.23
C GLY A 150 14.25 -7.11 -3.61
N TRP A 151 15.23 -6.40 -3.05
CA TRP A 151 15.74 -5.18 -3.68
C TRP A 151 16.72 -5.55 -4.78
N VAL A 152 16.79 -4.75 -5.84
CA VAL A 152 17.69 -5.00 -6.97
C VAL A 152 18.72 -3.89 -7.04
N SER A 153 19.97 -4.26 -6.85
CA SER A 153 21.12 -3.37 -7.00
C SER A 153 21.39 -3.08 -8.48
N PHE A 154 21.69 -1.83 -8.80
CA PHE A 154 21.89 -1.41 -10.19
C PHE A 154 23.00 -0.37 -10.40
N SER A 155 23.71 0.03 -9.34
CA SER A 155 25.05 0.59 -9.49
C SER A 155 26.09 -0.53 -9.35
N GLY A 156 27.13 -0.50 -10.18
CA GLY A 156 28.11 -1.59 -10.30
C GLY A 156 29.05 -1.80 -9.10
N GLY A 157 28.87 -1.08 -7.99
CA GLY A 157 29.72 -1.17 -6.80
C GLY A 157 29.22 -2.17 -5.76
N THR A 158 30.13 -2.88 -5.10
CA THR A 158 29.86 -3.70 -3.90
C THR A 158 30.27 -3.00 -2.60
N THR A 159 30.81 -1.78 -2.69
CA THR A 159 31.20 -0.96 -1.55
C THR A 159 29.95 -0.43 -0.84
N ASN A 160 29.92 -0.50 0.49
CA ASN A 160 28.83 0.00 1.34
C ASN A 160 27.43 -0.45 0.89
N VAL A 161 27.24 -1.76 0.70
CA VAL A 161 25.94 -2.35 0.34
C VAL A 161 24.83 -1.86 1.28
N LEU A 162 23.70 -1.45 0.71
CA LEU A 162 22.49 -1.11 1.47
C LEU A 162 22.09 -2.29 2.35
N SER A 163 22.04 -2.07 3.66
CA SER A 163 21.88 -3.12 4.66
C SER A 163 20.87 -2.75 5.73
N VAL A 164 20.34 -3.79 6.38
CA VAL A 164 19.32 -3.70 7.41
C VAL A 164 19.97 -3.42 8.76
N THR A 165 19.39 -2.52 9.54
CA THR A 165 19.90 -2.10 10.86
C THR A 165 18.79 -2.09 11.90
N SER A 166 19.11 -2.56 13.10
CA SER A 166 18.19 -2.65 14.23
C SER A 166 18.53 -1.61 15.32
N PRO A 167 17.55 -1.11 16.10
CA PRO A 167 16.11 -1.31 15.95
C PRO A 167 15.53 -0.46 14.81
N GLY A 168 14.36 -0.82 14.28
CA GLY A 168 13.61 0.02 13.34
C GLY A 168 13.32 1.43 13.88
N LEU A 169 12.87 2.31 13.00
CA LEU A 169 12.47 3.66 13.37
C LEU A 169 11.05 3.65 13.96
N THR A 170 10.80 4.59 14.86
CA THR A 170 9.48 4.78 15.46
C THR A 170 9.00 6.20 15.18
N TYR A 171 7.71 6.34 14.92
CA TYR A 171 7.05 7.62 14.70
C TYR A 171 5.58 7.57 15.10
N SER A 172 5.17 8.46 16.00
CA SER A 172 3.81 8.45 16.56
C SER A 172 2.73 8.61 15.49
N GLY A 173 1.72 7.75 15.53
CA GLY A 173 0.57 7.78 14.62
C GLY A 173 0.83 7.22 13.22
N TYR A 174 2.07 6.83 12.88
CA TYR A 174 2.33 6.21 11.58
C TYR A 174 2.06 4.69 11.63
N PRO A 175 1.18 4.17 10.77
CA PRO A 175 0.92 2.73 10.57
C PRO A 175 2.09 1.76 10.58
N LEU A 176 3.23 2.17 10.04
CA LEU A 176 4.41 1.31 9.90
C LEU A 176 5.49 1.59 10.95
N SER A 177 5.18 2.40 11.95
CA SER A 177 6.11 2.71 13.04
C SER A 177 6.42 1.49 13.89
N GLY A 178 7.71 1.24 14.15
CA GLY A 178 8.15 0.19 15.07
C GLY A 178 7.89 -1.23 14.57
N ILE A 179 7.71 -1.41 13.26
CA ILE A 179 7.58 -2.72 12.61
C ILE A 179 8.91 -3.00 11.91
N GLY A 180 9.47 -4.19 12.10
CA GLY A 180 10.72 -4.59 11.46
C GLY A 180 11.95 -3.78 11.91
N ASN A 181 12.84 -3.52 10.97
CA ASN A 181 14.12 -2.83 11.16
C ASN A 181 14.19 -1.61 10.21
N ALA A 182 15.37 -1.04 9.94
CA ALA A 182 15.50 0.07 8.98
C ALA A 182 16.65 -0.17 8.00
N ALA A 183 16.55 0.37 6.79
CA ALA A 183 17.67 0.39 5.85
C ALA A 183 18.63 1.54 6.17
N THR A 184 19.93 1.27 6.17
CA THR A 184 20.98 2.30 6.23
C THR A 184 21.37 2.73 4.84
N VAL A 185 21.39 4.04 4.61
CA VAL A 185 21.85 4.70 3.39
C VAL A 185 23.07 5.54 3.76
N MET A 186 24.24 5.15 3.29
CA MET A 186 25.48 5.93 3.47
C MET A 186 25.65 6.99 2.38
N ASN A 187 26.71 7.78 2.46
CA ASN A 187 27.05 8.80 1.48
C ASN A 187 27.92 8.33 0.30
N THR A 188 28.27 7.05 0.24
CA THR A 188 28.90 6.40 -0.92
C THR A 188 28.46 4.96 -0.92
N GLY A 189 28.24 4.37 -2.09
CA GLY A 189 27.96 2.94 -2.16
C GLY A 189 27.03 2.54 -3.29
N GLN A 190 26.14 1.61 -2.96
CA GLN A 190 25.28 0.95 -3.92
C GLN A 190 23.92 1.64 -4.03
N ASP A 191 23.41 1.72 -5.26
CA ASP A 191 22.05 2.16 -5.54
C ASP A 191 21.19 0.91 -5.75
N ALA A 192 20.02 0.87 -5.15
CA ALA A 192 19.08 -0.24 -5.28
C ALA A 192 17.64 0.25 -5.41
N TYR A 193 16.80 -0.52 -6.10
CA TYR A 193 15.38 -0.24 -6.24
C TYR A 193 14.52 -1.39 -5.70
N LYS A 194 13.28 -1.05 -5.38
CA LYS A 194 12.21 -1.99 -5.07
C LYS A 194 11.04 -1.72 -6.03
N ASN A 195 10.53 -2.77 -6.66
CA ASN A 195 9.39 -2.65 -7.57
C ASN A 195 8.09 -2.44 -6.78
N PHE A 196 7.16 -1.74 -7.40
CA PHE A 196 5.74 -1.80 -7.03
C PHE A 196 5.16 -3.14 -7.49
N ASP A 197 4.07 -3.55 -6.87
CA ASP A 197 3.25 -4.69 -7.31
C ASP A 197 2.69 -4.47 -8.71
N SER A 198 2.37 -3.20 -9.04
CA SER A 198 1.97 -2.78 -10.37
C SER A 198 2.40 -1.34 -10.62
N PRO A 199 2.89 -1.02 -11.83
CA PRO A 199 3.28 0.33 -12.15
C PRO A 199 2.05 1.24 -12.40
N VAL A 200 2.26 2.56 -12.30
CA VAL A 200 1.21 3.58 -12.34
C VAL A 200 1.52 4.63 -13.41
N ASP A 201 0.54 4.96 -14.25
CA ASP A 201 0.56 6.03 -15.24
C ASP A 201 -0.79 6.77 -15.33
N SER A 202 -1.57 6.70 -14.25
CA SER A 202 -2.91 7.29 -14.17
C SER A 202 -2.90 8.71 -13.62
N THR A 203 -3.92 9.52 -13.93
CA THR A 203 -4.14 10.84 -13.30
C THR A 203 -4.48 10.78 -11.81
N ILE A 204 -4.67 9.58 -11.24
CA ILE A 204 -4.84 9.39 -9.80
C ILE A 204 -3.51 9.69 -9.09
N PRO A 205 -3.50 10.57 -8.07
CA PRO A 205 -2.28 10.89 -7.34
C PRO A 205 -1.65 9.66 -6.69
N LEU A 206 -0.33 9.53 -6.81
CA LEU A 206 0.48 8.57 -6.07
C LEU A 206 1.01 9.22 -4.79
N TYR A 207 0.95 8.51 -3.69
CA TYR A 207 1.53 8.91 -2.42
C TYR A 207 2.57 7.88 -1.99
N THR A 208 3.71 8.34 -1.50
CA THR A 208 4.72 7.49 -0.86
C THR A 208 5.09 8.07 0.48
N SER A 209 4.86 7.30 1.55
CA SER A 209 5.25 7.66 2.91
C SER A 209 6.41 6.81 3.40
N PHE A 210 7.30 7.40 4.19
CA PHE A 210 8.38 6.69 4.88
C PHE A 210 8.93 7.51 6.04
N MET A 211 9.45 6.82 7.06
CA MET A 211 10.22 7.43 8.14
C MET A 211 11.66 7.65 7.69
N ILE A 212 12.25 8.75 8.13
CA ILE A 212 13.63 9.10 7.85
C ILE A 212 14.32 9.61 9.11
N ASN A 213 15.55 9.16 9.35
CA ASN A 213 16.43 9.69 10.38
C ASN A 213 17.79 10.01 9.77
N VAL A 214 18.13 11.30 9.64
CA VAL A 214 19.39 11.74 9.03
C VAL A 214 20.41 12.00 10.12
N THR A 215 21.58 11.37 10.03
CA THR A 215 22.66 11.49 11.02
C THR A 215 23.78 12.42 10.55
N ALA A 216 23.97 12.56 9.24
CA ALA A 216 24.88 13.53 8.65
C ALA A 216 24.41 13.96 7.25
N ALA A 217 24.71 15.19 6.85
CA ALA A 217 24.49 15.64 5.48
C ALA A 217 25.64 16.55 5.01
N GLN A 218 25.85 16.63 3.69
CA GLN A 218 26.92 17.42 3.07
C GLN A 218 26.28 18.55 2.22
N THR A 219 26.82 18.83 1.03
CA THR A 219 26.36 19.90 0.14
C THR A 219 24.96 19.66 -0.46
N GLY A 220 24.49 18.41 -0.44
CA GLY A 220 23.14 18.01 -0.83
C GLY A 220 23.12 17.06 -2.03
N ASP A 221 22.48 15.91 -1.85
CA ASP A 221 22.14 14.98 -2.92
C ASP A 221 20.82 14.27 -2.58
N TYR A 222 20.22 13.63 -3.58
CA TYR A 222 19.02 12.84 -3.40
C TYR A 222 19.39 11.42 -2.99
N PHE A 223 18.69 10.93 -1.97
CA PHE A 223 18.80 9.54 -1.54
C PHE A 223 17.58 8.72 -1.98
N PHE A 224 16.47 9.39 -2.32
CA PHE A 224 15.22 8.76 -2.76
C PHE A 224 14.78 9.32 -4.12
N ALA A 225 14.21 8.46 -4.95
CA ALA A 225 13.54 8.84 -6.19
C ALA A 225 12.55 7.75 -6.65
N PHE A 226 11.63 8.10 -7.53
CA PHE A 226 10.91 7.12 -8.34
C PHE A 226 11.64 6.82 -9.64
N LEU A 227 11.41 5.62 -10.16
CA LEU A 227 11.84 5.17 -11.47
C LEU A 227 10.69 4.46 -12.20
N PRO A 228 10.68 4.45 -13.54
CA PRO A 228 9.83 3.53 -14.30
C PRO A 228 10.32 2.08 -14.17
N SER A 229 9.43 1.12 -14.40
CA SER A 229 9.77 -0.31 -14.44
C SER A 229 10.76 -0.68 -15.56
N THR A 230 11.03 0.23 -16.49
CA THR A 230 11.85 -0.01 -17.67
C THR A 230 13.20 0.71 -17.65
N SER A 231 13.48 1.55 -16.64
CA SER A 231 14.73 2.31 -16.58
C SER A 231 15.29 2.40 -15.16
N THR A 232 16.62 2.52 -15.09
CA THR A 232 17.40 2.79 -13.87
C THR A 232 18.09 4.16 -13.90
N SER A 233 17.78 4.99 -14.90
CA SER A 233 18.39 6.32 -15.09
C SER A 233 17.38 7.47 -15.11
N LEU A 234 16.09 7.18 -15.27
CA LEU A 234 15.02 8.19 -15.35
C LEU A 234 14.44 8.53 -13.97
N TYR A 235 15.26 9.14 -13.13
CA TYR A 235 14.87 9.52 -11.77
C TYR A 235 13.87 10.67 -11.75
N THR A 236 12.74 10.45 -11.07
CA THR A 236 11.72 11.48 -10.84
C THR A 236 11.33 11.63 -9.38
N ALA A 237 10.74 12.76 -9.00
CA ALA A 237 10.41 13.13 -7.61
C ALA A 237 11.57 12.88 -6.64
N ARG A 238 12.75 13.39 -7.01
CA ARG A 238 14.01 13.16 -6.29
C ARG A 238 13.98 13.94 -4.98
N PHE A 239 14.14 13.24 -3.86
CA PHE A 239 14.07 13.82 -2.52
C PHE A 239 15.46 13.88 -1.87
N TYR A 240 15.81 15.06 -1.38
CA TYR A 240 17.15 15.49 -0.99
C TYR A 240 17.25 15.74 0.50
N ALA A 241 18.47 15.63 1.01
CA ALA A 241 18.88 16.17 2.31
C ALA A 241 20.24 16.85 2.17
N LYS A 242 20.41 17.99 2.83
CA LYS A 242 21.69 18.73 2.90
C LYS A 242 21.91 19.36 4.27
N ASP A 243 23.17 19.66 4.59
CA ASP A 243 23.47 20.59 5.66
C ASP A 243 23.08 22.01 5.25
N SER A 244 22.53 22.74 6.20
CA SER A 244 22.13 24.13 6.10
C SER A 244 22.58 24.85 7.36
N SER A 245 23.89 25.09 7.45
CA SER A 245 24.53 25.78 8.58
C SER A 245 24.35 25.03 9.91
N GLY A 246 24.60 23.72 9.91
CA GLY A 246 24.49 22.86 11.08
C GLY A 246 23.07 22.36 11.39
N SER A 247 22.10 22.73 10.56
CA SER A 247 20.74 22.19 10.58
C SER A 247 20.43 21.49 9.27
N LEU A 248 19.51 20.54 9.30
CA LEU A 248 19.12 19.76 8.13
C LEU A 248 18.09 20.54 7.29
N ALA A 249 18.27 20.54 5.97
CA ALA A 249 17.28 20.97 5.00
C ALA A 249 16.90 19.81 4.07
N PHE A 250 15.60 19.61 3.86
CA PHE A 250 15.08 18.68 2.86
C PHE A 250 14.80 19.38 1.54
N GLY A 251 14.90 18.66 0.42
CA GLY A 251 14.64 19.20 -0.90
C GLY A 251 13.86 18.26 -1.81
N LEU A 252 13.21 18.81 -2.83
CA LEU A 252 12.48 18.03 -3.83
C LEU A 252 12.68 18.61 -5.23
N SER A 253 12.78 17.75 -6.25
CA SER A 253 12.79 18.14 -7.66
C SER A 253 12.05 17.12 -8.53
N LYS A 254 11.47 17.55 -9.66
CA LYS A 254 10.94 16.60 -10.65
C LYS A 254 12.06 15.73 -11.23
N SER A 255 13.20 16.32 -11.61
CA SER A 255 14.28 15.63 -12.33
C SER A 255 15.53 16.51 -12.40
N THR A 256 16.57 16.11 -13.17
CA THR A 256 17.82 16.89 -13.39
C THR A 256 17.50 18.33 -13.77
N ALA A 257 17.69 19.22 -12.78
CA ALA A 257 17.36 20.64 -12.83
C ALA A 257 16.03 20.92 -13.56
N ALA A 258 14.92 20.74 -12.83
CA ALA A 258 13.62 21.31 -13.19
C ALA A 258 13.75 22.78 -13.61
N SER A 259 12.76 23.30 -14.36
CA SER A 259 12.56 24.76 -14.42
C SER A 259 12.36 25.28 -12.99
N GLY A 260 13.39 25.90 -12.41
CA GLY A 260 13.43 26.32 -11.00
C GLY A 260 14.38 25.55 -10.06
N GLY A 261 15.00 24.44 -10.49
CA GLY A 261 16.04 23.75 -9.72
C GLY A 261 15.53 22.80 -8.61
N ILE A 262 16.31 22.66 -7.53
CA ILE A 262 15.96 21.87 -6.34
C ILE A 262 15.34 22.82 -5.31
N PHE A 263 14.14 22.50 -4.83
CA PHE A 263 13.42 23.33 -3.87
C PHE A 263 13.69 22.83 -2.47
N TYR A 264 14.49 23.58 -1.70
CA TYR A 264 14.85 23.23 -0.33
C TYR A 264 13.95 23.96 0.69
N THR A 265 13.71 23.29 1.82
CA THR A 265 13.25 23.93 3.06
C THR A 265 14.31 24.88 3.63
N GLY A 266 13.93 25.72 4.60
CA GLY A 266 14.82 26.73 5.21
C GLY A 266 15.91 26.22 6.16
N GLY A 267 16.09 24.91 6.33
CA GLY A 267 17.13 24.35 7.20
C GLY A 267 16.76 24.36 8.69
N ASN A 268 15.56 23.88 9.01
CA ASN A 268 14.96 23.95 10.34
C ASN A 268 14.72 22.56 10.98
N TYR A 269 15.43 21.54 10.49
CA TYR A 269 15.30 20.17 11.00
C TYR A 269 16.57 19.76 11.76
N SER A 270 16.41 19.06 12.87
CA SER A 270 17.52 18.51 13.65
C SER A 270 18.00 17.17 13.09
N TYR A 271 19.32 16.96 13.11
CA TYR A 271 19.93 15.64 12.90
C TYR A 271 19.53 14.67 14.02
N GLY A 272 19.52 13.36 13.72
CA GLY A 272 19.20 12.30 14.68
C GLY A 272 17.71 12.20 15.05
N THR A 273 16.86 13.11 14.55
CA THR A 273 15.41 13.08 14.74
C THR A 273 14.74 12.28 13.63
N THR A 274 13.79 11.41 13.99
CA THR A 274 12.94 10.71 13.02
C THR A 274 11.81 11.61 12.57
N TYR A 275 11.71 11.85 11.26
CA TYR A 275 10.61 12.55 10.62
C TYR A 275 9.79 11.57 9.77
N LEU A 276 8.51 11.87 9.58
CA LEU A 276 7.69 11.19 8.58
C LEU A 276 7.59 12.06 7.33
N VAL A 277 7.96 11.49 6.19
CA VAL A 277 7.86 12.14 4.88
C VAL A 277 6.72 11.51 4.10
N VAL A 278 5.92 12.34 3.44
CA VAL A 278 4.96 11.92 2.42
C VAL A 278 5.24 12.68 1.13
N ILE A 279 5.51 11.97 0.04
CA ILE A 279 5.66 12.55 -1.30
C ILE A 279 4.40 12.23 -2.09
N LYS A 280 3.72 13.27 -2.59
CA LYS A 280 2.60 13.16 -3.52
C LYS A 280 3.09 13.45 -4.94
N TYR A 281 2.76 12.58 -5.88
CA TYR A 281 2.99 12.76 -7.32
C TYR A 281 1.65 12.78 -8.06
N ILE A 282 1.45 13.73 -8.96
CA ILE A 282 0.24 13.88 -9.75
C ILE A 282 0.64 13.86 -11.22
N PHE A 283 0.14 12.86 -11.94
CA PHE A 283 0.21 12.82 -13.39
C PHE A 283 -0.79 13.82 -13.96
N VAL A 284 -0.29 14.77 -14.74
CA VAL A 284 -1.11 15.74 -15.44
C VAL A 284 -1.10 15.35 -16.91
N PRO A 285 -2.26 15.20 -17.58
CA PRO A 285 -2.29 14.93 -19.01
C PRO A 285 -1.44 15.96 -19.78
N GLY A 286 -0.47 15.46 -20.54
CA GLY A 286 0.62 16.25 -21.09
C GLY A 286 1.89 15.43 -21.10
N GLY A 287 3.05 16.08 -21.24
CA GLY A 287 4.33 15.40 -21.15
C GLY A 287 5.30 16.06 -20.18
N THR A 288 5.05 17.26 -19.66
CA THR A 288 6.07 18.01 -18.90
C THR A 288 5.46 18.82 -17.76
N ASN A 289 4.27 18.42 -17.32
CA ASN A 289 3.43 19.20 -16.42
C ASN A 289 3.06 18.46 -15.13
N ASP A 290 3.54 17.23 -14.94
CA ASP A 290 3.41 16.54 -13.66
C ASP A 290 3.87 17.40 -12.49
N THR A 291 3.14 17.28 -11.40
CA THR A 291 3.42 18.02 -10.17
C THR A 291 3.68 17.06 -9.03
N MET A 292 4.60 17.42 -8.16
CA MET A 292 4.76 16.75 -6.87
C MET A 292 4.64 17.73 -5.71
N ARG A 293 4.47 17.18 -4.52
CA ARG A 293 4.53 17.87 -3.23
C ARG A 293 5.22 16.96 -2.22
N ALA A 294 5.94 17.53 -1.26
CA ALA A 294 6.37 16.82 -0.07
C ALA A 294 5.78 17.43 1.19
N TYR A 295 5.37 16.56 2.10
CA TYR A 295 4.93 16.87 3.44
C TYR A 295 5.94 16.23 4.39
N ILE A 296 6.53 17.04 5.28
CA ILE A 296 7.52 16.58 6.25
C ILE A 296 6.95 16.91 7.63
N PHE A 297 6.62 15.87 8.38
CA PHE A 297 5.98 16.00 9.67
C PHE A 297 7.00 15.85 10.81
N PRO A 298 7.05 16.81 11.75
CA PRO A 298 7.89 16.69 12.94
C PRO A 298 7.28 15.76 13.99
N THR A 299 5.95 15.67 14.05
CA THR A 299 5.20 14.82 14.98
C THR A 299 3.83 14.48 14.43
N GLY A 300 3.40 13.22 14.53
CA GLY A 300 2.08 12.77 14.08
C GLY A 300 1.90 12.79 12.56
N ILE A 301 0.84 12.14 12.10
CA ILE A 301 0.33 12.25 10.73
C ILE A 301 -1.16 12.66 10.79
N PRO A 302 -1.58 13.71 10.05
CA PRO A 302 -2.99 14.08 9.98
C PRO A 302 -3.85 13.00 9.32
N SER A 303 -5.07 12.78 9.80
CA SER A 303 -6.02 11.80 9.24
C SER A 303 -6.47 12.14 7.80
N SER A 304 -6.32 13.39 7.38
CA SER A 304 -6.63 13.89 6.03
C SER A 304 -5.42 14.63 5.45
N GLU A 305 -5.30 14.64 4.12
CA GLU A 305 -4.23 15.37 3.43
C GLU A 305 -4.25 16.87 3.80
N PRO A 306 -3.11 17.44 4.25
CA PRO A 306 -3.04 18.87 4.52
C PRO A 306 -3.25 19.72 3.27
N SER A 307 -3.92 20.87 3.43
CA SER A 307 -4.14 21.82 2.33
C SER A 307 -2.84 22.48 1.82
N SER A 308 -1.81 22.56 2.66
CA SER A 308 -0.48 23.07 2.31
C SER A 308 0.59 22.00 2.45
N SER A 309 1.51 21.96 1.48
CA SER A 309 2.69 21.09 1.51
C SER A 309 3.91 21.83 2.07
N THR A 310 4.86 21.07 2.64
CA THR A 310 6.14 21.60 3.11
C THR A 310 7.03 22.05 1.94
N ILE A 311 7.05 21.28 0.85
CA ILE A 311 7.73 21.61 -0.40
C ILE A 311 6.77 21.45 -1.57
N GLY A 312 6.77 22.43 -2.46
CA GLY A 312 6.00 22.40 -3.70
C GLY A 312 4.67 23.15 -3.65
N PRO A 313 3.88 23.09 -4.74
CA PRO A 313 4.08 22.20 -5.89
C PRO A 313 5.38 22.49 -6.64
N VAL A 314 6.13 21.44 -7.00
CA VAL A 314 7.23 21.55 -7.97
C VAL A 314 6.79 20.83 -9.24
N THR A 315 7.28 21.33 -10.36
CA THR A 315 7.09 20.73 -11.68
C THR A 315 8.43 20.76 -12.41
N GLY A 316 8.51 20.25 -13.64
CA GLY A 316 9.75 20.26 -14.40
C GLY A 316 9.56 19.78 -15.82
N THR A 317 10.61 19.85 -16.62
CA THR A 317 10.53 19.73 -18.08
C THR A 317 10.69 18.32 -18.63
N LEU A 318 10.89 17.30 -17.80
CA LEU A 318 10.98 15.92 -18.29
C LEU A 318 9.63 15.36 -18.69
N SER A 319 9.70 14.49 -19.72
CA SER A 319 8.61 13.62 -20.16
C SER A 319 8.00 12.86 -18.99
N ASP A 320 6.69 12.75 -18.96
CA ASP A 320 6.00 11.95 -17.96
C ASP A 320 6.37 10.48 -18.16
N ASN A 321 6.70 9.82 -17.05
CA ASN A 321 7.12 8.43 -17.03
C ASN A 321 6.17 7.65 -16.14
N GLN A 322 5.81 6.45 -16.56
CA GLN A 322 5.18 5.49 -15.66
C GLN A 322 6.04 5.33 -14.39
N LEU A 323 5.42 5.29 -13.22
CA LEU A 323 6.12 5.06 -11.95
C LEU A 323 5.94 3.61 -11.54
N GLY A 324 7.03 2.88 -11.36
CA GLY A 324 6.97 1.45 -11.02
C GLY A 324 7.92 1.03 -9.90
N ARG A 325 8.72 1.95 -9.37
CA ARG A 325 9.80 1.66 -8.44
C ARG A 325 10.05 2.81 -7.49
N ILE A 326 10.41 2.49 -6.25
CA ILE A 326 11.22 3.39 -5.41
C ILE A 326 12.69 3.03 -5.58
N ALA A 327 13.58 4.02 -5.51
CA ALA A 327 15.02 3.84 -5.52
C ALA A 327 15.65 4.49 -4.29
N LEU A 328 16.61 3.80 -3.69
CA LEU A 328 17.54 4.33 -2.71
C LEU A 328 18.91 4.49 -3.34
N ARG A 329 19.53 5.65 -3.09
CA ARG A 329 20.86 5.99 -3.61
C ARG A 329 21.79 6.44 -2.51
N GLN A 330 23.06 6.07 -2.65
CA GLN A 330 24.12 6.46 -1.71
C GLN A 330 25.04 7.55 -2.27
N GLY A 331 25.00 7.80 -3.59
CA GLY A 331 25.66 8.94 -4.23
C GLY A 331 27.17 9.06 -3.93
N SER A 332 27.63 10.25 -3.50
CA SER A 332 29.05 10.56 -3.26
C SER A 332 29.30 11.26 -1.92
N SER A 333 30.46 11.00 -1.32
CA SER A 333 30.82 11.50 0.01
C SER A 333 30.93 13.02 0.09
N ALA A 334 30.97 13.71 -1.05
CA ALA A 334 31.02 15.17 -1.13
C ALA A 334 29.63 15.83 -0.98
N SER A 335 28.54 15.09 -1.22
CA SER A 335 27.21 15.68 -1.37
C SER A 335 26.10 14.91 -0.66
N SER A 336 26.17 13.59 -0.62
CA SER A 336 25.05 12.74 -0.20
C SER A 336 24.90 12.65 1.31
N PRO A 337 23.67 12.52 1.84
CA PRO A 337 23.45 12.34 3.27
C PRO A 337 23.83 10.93 3.74
N THR A 338 24.02 10.78 5.05
CA THR A 338 24.00 9.50 5.76
C THR A 338 22.76 9.45 6.65
N LEU A 339 21.96 8.39 6.48
CA LEU A 339 20.63 8.32 7.08
C LEU A 339 20.13 6.88 7.20
N ARG A 340 19.02 6.74 7.92
CA ARG A 340 18.20 5.52 7.95
C ARG A 340 16.81 5.83 7.39
N VAL A 341 16.26 4.90 6.63
CA VAL A 341 14.86 4.94 6.16
C VAL A 341 14.12 3.69 6.59
N ASP A 342 12.83 3.84 6.86
CA ASP A 342 11.98 2.76 7.36
C ASP A 342 10.50 2.97 6.98
N GLY A 343 9.75 1.88 6.90
CA GLY A 343 8.31 1.84 6.75
C GLY A 343 7.84 2.53 5.48
N PHE A 344 8.29 2.10 4.31
CA PHE A 344 7.77 2.61 3.05
C PHE A 344 6.35 2.10 2.80
N LYS A 345 5.47 3.02 2.39
CA LYS A 345 4.15 2.69 1.85
C LYS A 345 3.88 3.51 0.61
N VAL A 346 3.57 2.83 -0.50
CA VAL A 346 3.17 3.47 -1.76
C VAL A 346 1.70 3.19 -2.01
N THR A 347 0.89 4.21 -2.26
CA THR A 347 -0.57 4.07 -2.43
C THR A 347 -1.14 5.19 -3.28
N GLN A 348 -2.43 5.10 -3.65
CA GLN A 348 -3.13 6.08 -4.48
C GLN A 348 -4.09 6.99 -3.69
N SER A 349 -4.06 6.93 -2.35
CA SER A 349 -4.85 7.83 -1.50
C SER A 349 -4.16 8.16 -0.17
N TRP A 350 -4.44 9.34 0.38
CA TRP A 350 -3.95 9.72 1.70
C TRP A 350 -4.52 8.86 2.83
N SER A 351 -5.82 8.54 2.76
CA SER A 351 -6.47 7.68 3.76
C SER A 351 -5.79 6.31 3.82
N SER A 352 -5.40 5.77 2.68
CA SER A 352 -4.59 4.57 2.63
C SER A 352 -3.22 4.73 3.26
N ILE A 353 -2.65 5.93 3.46
CA ILE A 353 -1.39 6.10 4.20
C ILE A 353 -1.58 5.88 5.69
N VAL A 354 -2.62 6.50 6.24
CA VAL A 354 -2.88 6.58 7.69
C VAL A 354 -3.59 5.36 8.25
N THR A 355 -4.03 4.44 7.39
CA THR A 355 -4.53 3.12 7.80
C THR A 355 -3.36 2.17 8.09
N SER A 356 -3.40 1.48 9.24
CA SER A 356 -2.38 0.50 9.66
C SER A 356 -2.10 -0.56 8.59
N ILE A 357 -0.85 -0.73 8.14
CA ILE A 357 -0.49 -1.91 7.31
C ILE A 357 -0.15 -3.07 8.24
N GLY A 358 -1.22 -3.60 8.81
CA GLY A 358 -1.34 -4.99 9.22
C GLY A 358 -2.63 -5.58 8.67
N ASN A 359 -3.20 -4.96 7.63
CA ASN A 359 -4.55 -5.18 7.15
C ASN A 359 -4.52 -5.57 5.66
N GLN A 360 -4.05 -6.78 5.37
CA GLN A 360 -5.00 -7.66 4.68
C GLN A 360 -6.11 -7.91 5.71
N ILE A 361 -7.05 -6.96 5.83
CA ILE A 361 -8.41 -7.39 6.11
C ILE A 361 -8.69 -8.24 4.88
N SER A 362 -8.50 -9.56 4.99
CA SER A 362 -9.40 -10.45 4.27
C SER A 362 -10.75 -9.84 4.55
N SER A 363 -11.37 -9.24 3.53
CA SER A 363 -12.62 -8.51 3.61
C SER A 363 -13.61 -9.35 4.40
N ASN A 364 -13.60 -9.20 5.71
CA ASN A 364 -14.68 -9.60 6.56
C ASN A 364 -15.33 -8.25 6.87
N PRO A 365 -16.46 -7.94 6.23
CA PRO A 365 -17.12 -6.64 6.30
C PRO A 365 -17.58 -6.22 7.71
N GLU A 366 -17.13 -6.91 8.76
CA GLU A 366 -17.66 -6.86 10.12
C GLU A 366 -16.54 -6.86 11.18
N GLY A 367 -15.51 -6.01 11.12
CA GLY A 367 -14.65 -5.68 12.30
C GLY A 367 -13.94 -6.80 13.09
N PHE A 368 -14.04 -8.06 12.68
CA PHE A 368 -13.47 -9.24 13.32
C PHE A 368 -12.08 -9.53 12.75
N SER A 369 -11.06 -9.60 13.62
CA SER A 369 -9.70 -9.91 13.20
C SER A 369 -8.87 -10.49 14.35
N LEU A 370 -8.09 -11.53 14.06
CA LEU A 370 -6.97 -11.97 14.89
C LEU A 370 -5.67 -11.39 14.33
N MET A 371 -4.79 -10.83 15.16
CA MET A 371 -3.50 -10.28 14.72
C MET A 371 -2.36 -11.27 14.99
N GLN A 372 -1.27 -11.15 14.23
CA GLN A 372 -0.07 -11.95 14.49
C GLN A 372 0.54 -11.60 15.86
N ASN A 373 0.92 -12.62 16.64
CA ASN A 373 1.51 -12.44 17.95
C ASN A 373 2.88 -11.73 17.85
N TYR A 374 3.19 -10.86 18.80
CA TYR A 374 4.49 -10.17 18.87
C TYR A 374 5.08 -10.19 20.29
N PRO A 375 6.36 -10.55 20.45
CA PRO A 375 7.29 -11.02 19.41
C PRO A 375 6.89 -12.41 18.84
N ASN A 376 7.37 -12.76 17.65
CA ASN A 376 7.30 -14.11 17.07
C ASN A 376 8.50 -14.31 16.12
N PRO A 377 9.48 -15.18 16.44
CA PRO A 377 9.49 -16.13 17.55
C PRO A 377 9.53 -15.44 18.91
N PHE A 378 9.06 -16.11 19.97
CA PHE A 378 8.97 -15.53 21.32
C PHE A 378 9.65 -16.39 22.38
N ASN A 379 10.11 -15.74 23.46
CA ASN A 379 10.71 -16.39 24.63
C ASN A 379 10.60 -15.51 25.90
N PRO A 380 9.93 -15.96 26.99
CA PRO A 380 8.89 -16.97 27.02
C PRO A 380 7.51 -16.37 26.73
N SER A 381 7.35 -15.04 26.58
CA SER A 381 6.04 -14.39 26.43
C SER A 381 5.85 -13.68 25.09
N THR A 382 4.60 -13.63 24.65
CA THR A 382 4.15 -12.94 23.45
C THR A 382 2.77 -12.34 23.66
N LYS A 383 2.45 -11.26 22.95
CA LYS A 383 1.14 -10.61 22.99
C LYS A 383 0.36 -10.94 21.74
N ILE A 384 -0.91 -11.29 21.92
CA ILE A 384 -1.88 -11.59 20.87
C ILE A 384 -2.92 -10.49 20.89
N ARG A 385 -3.04 -9.75 19.78
CA ARG A 385 -4.06 -8.71 19.61
C ARG A 385 -5.19 -9.22 18.73
N TYR A 386 -6.39 -8.71 18.96
CA TYR A 386 -7.58 -9.08 18.20
C TYR A 386 -8.64 -7.97 18.25
N SER A 387 -9.53 -7.93 17.27
CA SER A 387 -10.69 -7.05 17.23
C SER A 387 -11.97 -7.82 17.03
N ILE A 388 -13.06 -7.31 17.60
CA ILE A 388 -14.41 -7.85 17.43
C ILE A 388 -15.36 -6.70 17.04
N PRO A 389 -16.32 -6.95 16.14
CA PRO A 389 -17.18 -5.90 15.57
C PRO A 389 -18.22 -5.35 16.52
N GLU A 390 -18.74 -6.21 17.38
CA GLU A 390 -19.94 -5.97 18.17
C GLU A 390 -19.83 -6.75 19.48
N TYR A 391 -20.85 -6.58 20.32
CA TYR A 391 -20.95 -7.37 21.54
C TYR A 391 -21.18 -8.85 21.20
N GLY A 392 -20.41 -9.74 21.81
CA GLY A 392 -20.51 -11.17 21.53
C GLY A 392 -19.61 -12.03 22.42
N ASP A 393 -19.78 -13.34 22.34
CA ASP A 393 -18.93 -14.33 23.00
C ASP A 393 -17.58 -14.44 22.28
N VAL A 394 -16.48 -14.44 23.02
CA VAL A 394 -15.10 -14.45 22.52
C VAL A 394 -14.31 -15.56 23.20
N LYS A 395 -13.66 -16.41 22.38
CA LYS A 395 -12.75 -17.45 22.86
C LYS A 395 -11.40 -17.38 22.15
N ILE A 396 -10.31 -17.22 22.90
CA ILE A 396 -8.95 -17.39 22.39
C ILE A 396 -8.33 -18.63 22.98
N THR A 397 -7.95 -19.57 22.10
CA THR A 397 -7.43 -20.88 22.48
C THR A 397 -6.13 -21.17 21.76
N VAL A 398 -5.12 -21.64 22.50
CA VAL A 398 -3.83 -22.09 21.99
C VAL A 398 -3.83 -23.60 21.84
N TYR A 399 -3.29 -24.08 20.73
CA TYR A 399 -3.16 -25.47 20.34
C TYR A 399 -1.70 -25.82 20.05
N ASP A 400 -1.32 -27.07 20.30
CA ASP A 400 -0.03 -27.60 19.83
C ASP A 400 -0.07 -28.01 18.34
N ALA A 401 1.08 -28.47 17.84
CA ALA A 401 1.22 -28.91 16.44
C ALA A 401 0.33 -30.12 16.06
N LEU A 402 -0.22 -30.85 17.03
CA LEU A 402 -1.15 -31.96 16.80
C LEU A 402 -2.62 -31.51 16.89
N GLY A 403 -2.87 -30.21 17.10
CA GLY A 403 -4.21 -29.64 17.25
C GLY A 403 -4.82 -29.87 18.65
N ARG A 404 -4.03 -30.29 19.64
CA ARG A 404 -4.53 -30.45 21.02
C ARG A 404 -4.61 -29.08 21.68
N GLU A 405 -5.74 -28.76 22.30
CA GLU A 405 -5.88 -27.55 23.11
C GLU A 405 -4.94 -27.62 24.31
N ILE A 406 -4.10 -26.59 24.47
CA ILE A 406 -3.12 -26.52 25.57
C ILE A 406 -3.39 -25.37 26.54
N LYS A 407 -4.11 -24.32 26.10
CA LYS A 407 -4.44 -23.18 26.94
C LYS A 407 -5.59 -22.36 26.36
N ASN A 408 -6.56 -21.99 27.19
CA ASN A 408 -7.49 -20.92 26.89
C ASN A 408 -6.97 -19.60 27.50
N LEU A 409 -6.88 -18.55 26.68
CA LEU A 409 -6.38 -17.22 27.07
C LEU A 409 -7.54 -16.27 27.37
N VAL A 410 -8.63 -16.41 26.61
CA VAL A 410 -9.84 -15.58 26.72
C VAL A 410 -11.05 -16.50 26.56
N ASN A 411 -12.05 -16.30 27.40
CA ASN A 411 -13.36 -16.96 27.30
C ASN A 411 -14.40 -16.09 28.00
N GLY A 412 -15.22 -15.38 27.22
CA GLY A 412 -16.31 -14.57 27.76
C GLY A 412 -16.84 -13.53 26.79
N ASN A 413 -17.87 -12.80 27.22
CA ASN A 413 -18.50 -11.78 26.40
C ASN A 413 -17.76 -10.44 26.46
N LEU A 414 -17.49 -9.86 25.31
CA LEU A 414 -16.80 -8.57 25.17
C LEU A 414 -17.61 -7.65 24.25
N SER A 415 -17.53 -6.33 24.48
CA SER A 415 -18.10 -5.31 23.60
C SER A 415 -17.23 -5.10 22.35
N SER A 416 -17.79 -4.44 21.32
CA SER A 416 -17.01 -4.02 20.15
C SER A 416 -15.70 -3.32 20.56
N GLY A 417 -14.57 -3.72 19.98
CA GLY A 417 -13.29 -3.12 20.33
C GLY A 417 -12.07 -3.94 19.92
N VAL A 418 -10.90 -3.40 20.29
CA VAL A 418 -9.59 -4.02 20.09
C VAL A 418 -9.04 -4.42 21.45
N TYR A 419 -8.55 -5.65 21.54
CA TYR A 419 -8.10 -6.29 22.77
C TYR A 419 -6.70 -6.88 22.60
N GLU A 420 -6.02 -7.09 23.71
CA GLU A 420 -4.70 -7.72 23.79
C GLU A 420 -4.71 -8.75 24.92
N THR A 421 -4.20 -9.95 24.65
CA THR A 421 -3.95 -10.99 25.66
C THR A 421 -2.51 -11.47 25.58
N GLU A 422 -1.94 -11.89 26.70
CA GLU A 422 -0.58 -12.44 26.74
C GLU A 422 -0.62 -13.97 26.73
N PHE A 423 0.28 -14.59 25.97
CA PHE A 423 0.60 -16.00 26.08
C PHE A 423 2.01 -16.17 26.63
N ASN A 424 2.12 -16.85 27.77
CA ASN A 424 3.38 -17.22 28.39
C ASN A 424 3.65 -18.71 28.15
N GLY A 425 4.70 -19.00 27.39
CA GLY A 425 5.16 -20.33 27.00
C GLY A 425 5.96 -21.07 28.07
N THR A 426 6.08 -20.54 29.29
CA THR A 426 6.77 -21.22 30.40
C THR A 426 6.11 -22.58 30.67
N GLY A 427 6.92 -23.65 30.67
CA GLY A 427 6.45 -25.03 30.86
C GLY A 427 6.08 -25.77 29.57
N TYR A 428 6.06 -25.08 28.41
CA TYR A 428 5.88 -25.71 27.09
C TYR A 428 7.22 -25.90 26.37
N ASN A 429 7.30 -26.82 25.40
CA ASN A 429 8.53 -27.09 24.64
C ASN A 429 8.73 -26.06 23.52
N SER A 430 9.97 -25.83 23.08
CA SER A 430 10.20 -25.07 21.85
C SER A 430 9.53 -25.77 20.67
N GLY A 431 8.91 -25.00 19.79
CA GLY A 431 8.16 -25.57 18.68
C GLY A 431 7.05 -24.66 18.15
N VAL A 432 6.34 -25.19 17.14
CA VAL A 432 5.21 -24.53 16.50
C VAL A 432 3.94 -24.79 17.29
N TYR A 433 3.18 -23.72 17.49
CA TYR A 433 1.87 -23.72 18.10
C TYR A 433 0.91 -22.90 17.23
N PHE A 434 -0.39 -23.07 17.49
CA PHE A 434 -1.44 -22.31 16.85
C PHE A 434 -2.30 -21.64 17.90
N TYR A 435 -2.92 -20.52 17.56
CA TYR A 435 -3.92 -19.88 18.40
C TYR A 435 -5.09 -19.48 17.52
N ARG A 436 -6.29 -19.64 18.07
CA ARG A 436 -7.55 -19.40 17.37
C ARG A 436 -8.40 -18.45 18.18
N LEU A 437 -9.01 -17.50 17.48
CA LEU A 437 -10.07 -16.64 17.97
C LEU A 437 -11.38 -17.17 17.42
N ASP A 438 -12.30 -17.54 18.29
CA ASP A 438 -13.69 -17.86 17.96
C ASP A 438 -14.59 -16.73 18.50
N PHE A 439 -15.55 -16.25 17.72
CA PHE A 439 -16.51 -15.21 18.11
C PHE A 439 -17.93 -15.57 17.71
N THR A 440 -18.90 -15.30 18.59
CA THR A 440 -20.34 -15.38 18.29
C THR A 440 -21.00 -14.07 18.71
N GLY A 441 -21.41 -13.26 17.73
CA GLY A 441 -22.06 -11.98 17.91
C GLY A 441 -23.49 -12.10 18.43
N GLU A 442 -23.98 -11.05 19.09
CA GLU A 442 -25.36 -10.95 19.55
C GLU A 442 -26.37 -11.04 18.39
N ASN A 443 -25.98 -10.62 17.19
CA ASN A 443 -26.81 -10.71 15.98
C ASN A 443 -26.84 -12.13 15.36
N GLY A 444 -26.11 -13.10 15.94
CA GLY A 444 -25.98 -14.47 15.45
C GLY A 444 -24.81 -14.73 14.49
N SER A 445 -23.99 -13.72 14.16
CA SER A 445 -22.77 -13.87 13.36
C SER A 445 -21.75 -14.74 14.08
N VAL A 446 -21.14 -15.68 13.37
CA VAL A 446 -20.10 -16.57 13.91
C VAL A 446 -18.82 -16.42 13.10
N TYR A 447 -17.72 -16.14 13.78
CA TYR A 447 -16.39 -15.97 13.17
C TYR A 447 -15.33 -16.84 13.82
N SER A 448 -14.36 -17.27 13.03
CA SER A 448 -13.18 -17.99 13.54
C SER A 448 -11.95 -17.69 12.69
N GLU A 449 -10.84 -17.35 13.34
CA GLU A 449 -9.53 -17.14 12.68
C GLU A 449 -8.41 -17.81 13.48
N THR A 450 -7.46 -18.46 12.78
CA THR A 450 -6.32 -19.16 13.38
C THR A 450 -5.00 -18.60 12.86
N LYS A 451 -4.01 -18.45 13.74
CA LYS A 451 -2.64 -18.07 13.39
C LYS A 451 -1.59 -18.94 14.08
N LYS A 452 -0.35 -18.84 13.60
CA LYS A 452 0.80 -19.65 14.02
C LYS A 452 1.77 -18.83 14.88
N LEU A 453 2.22 -19.39 16.00
CA LEU A 453 3.27 -18.84 16.86
C LEU A 453 4.44 -19.83 17.04
N LEU A 454 5.68 -19.31 17.16
CA LEU A 454 6.90 -20.10 17.32
C LEU A 454 7.56 -19.80 18.67
N LEU A 455 7.55 -20.78 19.57
CA LEU A 455 8.24 -20.70 20.87
C LEU A 455 9.69 -21.18 20.70
N ILE A 456 10.64 -20.35 21.12
CA ILE A 456 12.06 -20.71 21.17
C ILE A 456 12.53 -20.55 22.62
N LYS A 457 13.31 -21.50 23.14
CA LYS A 457 13.90 -21.42 24.47
C LYS A 457 15.37 -21.07 24.39
#